data_AF-A0A926UTG9-F1
#
_entry.id   AF-A0A926UTG9-F1
#
_cell.length_a   1.000
_cell.length_b   1.000
_cell.length_c   1.000
_cell.angle_alpha   90.00
_cell.angle_beta   90.00
_cell.angle_gamma   90.00
#
_symmetry.space_group_name_H-M   'P 1'
#
loop_
_entity.id
_entity.type
_entity.pdbx_description
1 polymer ?
#
loop_
_entity_poly.entity_id
_entity_poly.type
_entity_poly.pdbx_seq_one_letter_code
_entity_poly.pdbx_strand_id
1 'polypeptide(L)'
;MHFNTPIQQIQIAIATAIIQLFKTDLVPNQVLVNIAYPKYAADYTCAIALGLASSLSTSPFPIAKAIAQYCSQDQDFANKFMITALGKGWLHISMTASYRLETIVNLDHWIPEPQNIPYSGDLDDGAYVYARCHGLLRLAAQARLGSPHLCSHQFDDEPAAIALLLQNLAIADYLQSPSIQTWRMTRKLRRSLITAFLDFYCQCRIFGVSADLAQTRIYLISITQKLIQAIAPSHTIYKPYL
;
A
#
# COMPACT_ATOMS: atom_id res chain seq x y z
N MET A 1 -2.15 18.12 3.35
CA MET A 1 -3.19 17.21 2.83
C MET A 1 -3.06 15.89 3.57
N HIS A 2 -4.14 15.38 4.17
CA HIS A 2 -4.14 14.09 4.85
C HIS A 2 -4.57 13.01 3.85
N PHE A 3 -3.78 11.95 3.69
CA PHE A 3 -4.11 10.85 2.79
C PHE A 3 -4.78 9.73 3.60
N ASN A 4 -6.05 9.45 3.33
CA ASN A 4 -6.80 8.45 4.09
C ASN A 4 -6.36 7.05 3.68
N THR A 5 -5.51 6.41 4.49
CA THR A 5 -4.85 5.16 4.07
C THR A 5 -5.85 3.99 4.08
N PRO A 6 -5.64 2.96 3.23
CA PRO A 6 -6.47 1.76 3.28
C PRO A 6 -6.49 1.10 4.67
N ILE A 7 -5.36 1.08 5.39
CA ILE A 7 -5.29 0.53 6.74
C ILE A 7 -6.21 1.28 7.69
N GLN A 8 -6.20 2.62 7.69
CA GLN A 8 -7.07 3.43 8.55
C GLN A 8 -8.55 3.15 8.27
N GLN A 9 -8.94 3.06 6.99
CA GLN A 9 -10.31 2.74 6.60
C GLN A 9 -10.73 1.34 7.08
N ILE A 10 -9.85 0.34 6.94
CA ILE A 10 -10.10 -1.02 7.44
C ILE A 10 -10.24 -1.04 8.97
N GLN A 11 -9.36 -0.32 9.67
CA GLN A 11 -9.39 -0.22 11.13
C GLN A 11 -10.68 0.40 11.64
N ILE A 12 -11.14 1.49 11.02
CA ILE A 12 -12.39 2.17 11.36
C ILE A 12 -13.58 1.24 11.14
N ALA A 13 -13.66 0.59 9.98
CA ALA A 13 -14.75 -0.32 9.64
C ALA A 13 -14.83 -1.51 10.61
N ILE A 14 -13.70 -2.15 10.91
CA ILE A 14 -13.64 -3.28 11.84
C ILE A 14 -13.98 -2.85 13.27
N ALA A 15 -13.44 -1.73 13.76
CA ALA A 15 -13.76 -1.23 15.09
C ALA A 15 -15.25 -0.89 15.23
N THR A 16 -15.82 -0.26 14.20
CA THR A 16 -17.25 0.07 14.15
C THR A 16 -18.10 -1.19 14.20
N ALA A 17 -17.77 -2.22 13.40
CA ALA A 17 -18.45 -3.50 13.43
C ALA A 17 -18.41 -4.14 14.83
N ILE A 18 -17.26 -4.09 15.51
CA ILE A 18 -17.09 -4.66 16.84
C ILE A 18 -17.94 -3.94 17.89
N ILE A 19 -17.94 -2.60 17.88
CA ILE A 19 -18.76 -1.78 18.78
C ILE A 19 -20.25 -2.11 18.57
N GLN A 20 -20.69 -2.20 17.31
CA GLN A 20 -22.10 -2.40 17.01
C GLN A 20 -22.59 -3.81 17.33
N LEU A 21 -21.82 -4.84 16.97
CA LEU A 21 -22.20 -6.24 17.13
C LEU A 21 -21.99 -6.77 18.55
N PHE A 22 -20.89 -6.38 19.21
CA PHE A 22 -20.44 -7.00 20.46
C PHE A 22 -20.43 -6.03 21.65
N LYS A 23 -20.85 -4.78 21.44
CA LYS A 23 -20.88 -3.73 22.49
C LYS A 23 -19.55 -3.60 23.23
N THR A 24 -18.46 -3.82 22.51
CA THR A 24 -17.10 -3.73 23.02
C THR A 24 -16.50 -2.42 22.52
N ASP A 25 -16.11 -1.55 23.44
CA ASP A 25 -15.40 -0.32 23.10
C ASP A 25 -14.03 -0.67 22.52
N LEU A 26 -13.78 -0.22 21.29
CA LEU A 26 -12.53 -0.44 20.59
C LEU A 26 -12.17 0.79 19.77
N VAL A 27 -10.98 1.33 19.99
CA VAL A 27 -10.47 2.45 19.20
C VAL A 27 -9.89 1.88 17.89
N PRO A 28 -10.11 2.51 16.71
CA PRO A 28 -9.63 1.98 15.43
C PRO A 28 -8.15 1.59 15.41
N ASN A 29 -7.27 2.38 16.01
CA ASN A 29 -5.83 2.11 16.05
C ASN A 29 -5.43 0.86 16.89
N GLN A 30 -6.35 0.30 17.68
CA GLN A 30 -6.15 -0.96 18.40
C GLN A 30 -6.40 -2.19 17.50
N VAL A 31 -7.05 -2.00 16.35
CA VAL A 31 -7.22 -3.05 15.34
C VAL A 31 -5.91 -3.22 14.58
N LEU A 32 -5.17 -4.28 14.90
CA LEU A 32 -3.93 -4.60 14.19
C LEU A 32 -4.23 -5.22 12.81
N VAL A 33 -3.94 -4.45 11.76
CA VAL A 33 -4.05 -4.85 10.36
C VAL A 33 -2.65 -4.99 9.78
N ASN A 34 -2.34 -6.14 9.18
CA ASN A 34 -1.02 -6.41 8.61
C ASN A 34 -1.11 -6.65 7.11
N ILE A 35 -0.16 -6.12 6.34
CA ILE A 35 0.03 -6.50 4.95
C ILE A 35 0.34 -7.99 4.89
N ALA A 36 -0.37 -8.70 4.01
CA ALA A 36 -0.39 -10.16 3.97
C ALA A 36 0.03 -10.73 2.61
N TYR A 37 0.15 -9.88 1.60
CA TYR A 37 0.50 -10.28 0.23
C TYR A 37 1.99 -10.56 0.06
N PRO A 38 2.41 -11.55 -0.75
CA PRO A 38 1.58 -12.53 -1.48
C PRO A 38 1.17 -13.76 -0.64
N LYS A 39 1.64 -13.86 0.60
CA LYS A 39 1.56 -15.08 1.42
C LYS A 39 0.15 -15.65 1.59
N TYR A 40 -0.86 -14.80 1.70
CA TYR A 40 -2.24 -15.21 2.04
C TYR A 40 -3.28 -14.92 0.95
N ALA A 41 -2.85 -14.64 -0.29
CA ALA A 41 -3.73 -14.24 -1.40
C ALA A 41 -4.73 -13.12 -1.02
N ALA A 42 -4.33 -12.26 -0.09
CA ALA A 42 -5.08 -11.11 0.41
C ALA A 42 -4.10 -9.95 0.60
N ASP A 43 -4.60 -8.73 0.44
CA ASP A 43 -3.79 -7.52 0.61
C ASP A 43 -3.44 -7.34 2.10
N TYR A 44 -4.43 -7.55 2.97
CA TYR A 44 -4.31 -7.40 4.41
C TYR A 44 -4.92 -8.58 5.18
N THR A 45 -4.44 -8.76 6.41
CA THR A 45 -5.01 -9.69 7.39
C THR A 45 -5.22 -9.02 8.74
N CYS A 46 -6.26 -9.47 9.46
CA CYS A 46 -6.52 -9.05 10.83
C CYS A 46 -6.92 -10.26 11.69
N ALA A 47 -6.31 -10.36 12.87
CA ALA A 47 -6.52 -11.46 13.82
C ALA A 47 -7.41 -11.07 15.01
N ILE A 48 -8.11 -9.94 14.93
CA ILE A 48 -8.83 -9.34 16.07
C ILE A 48 -9.83 -10.30 16.73
N ALA A 49 -10.49 -11.16 15.95
CA ALA A 49 -11.46 -12.11 16.47
C ALA A 49 -10.84 -13.16 17.41
N LEU A 50 -9.54 -13.47 17.26
CA LEU A 50 -8.81 -14.32 18.21
C LEU A 50 -8.73 -13.67 19.60
N GLY A 51 -8.51 -12.35 19.63
CA GLY A 51 -8.43 -11.57 20.87
C GLY A 51 -9.79 -11.40 21.55
N LEU A 52 -10.87 -11.30 20.76
CA LEU A 52 -12.24 -11.16 21.28
C LEU A 52 -12.87 -12.47 21.75
N ALA A 53 -12.38 -13.61 21.29
CA ALA A 53 -12.99 -14.91 21.59
C ALA A 53 -13.06 -15.22 23.09
N SER A 54 -12.03 -14.83 23.85
CA SER A 54 -11.98 -15.04 25.30
C SER A 54 -12.99 -14.16 26.04
N SER A 55 -13.12 -12.88 25.67
CA SER A 55 -14.07 -11.96 26.32
C SER A 55 -15.52 -12.28 25.99
N LEU A 56 -15.79 -12.76 24.76
CA LEU A 56 -17.13 -13.07 24.29
C LEU A 56 -17.56 -14.53 24.53
N SER A 57 -16.72 -15.33 25.19
CA SER A 57 -16.96 -16.77 25.45
C SER A 57 -17.42 -17.54 24.20
N THR A 58 -16.92 -17.15 23.03
CA THR A 58 -17.35 -17.64 21.73
C THR A 58 -16.13 -18.02 20.90
N SER A 59 -16.26 -19.01 20.02
CA SER A 59 -15.14 -19.34 19.13
C SER A 59 -14.82 -18.15 18.19
N PRO A 60 -13.55 -17.97 17.78
CA PRO A 60 -13.15 -16.82 16.97
C PRO A 60 -13.81 -16.73 15.59
N PHE A 61 -14.10 -17.87 14.96
CA PHE A 61 -14.59 -17.88 13.58
C PHE A 61 -15.98 -17.23 13.41
N PRO A 62 -17.00 -17.52 14.25
CA PRO A 62 -18.26 -16.77 14.29
C PRO A 62 -18.08 -15.26 14.43
N ILE A 63 -17.15 -14.81 15.27
CA ILE A 63 -16.86 -13.39 15.49
C ILE A 63 -16.32 -12.77 14.19
N ALA A 64 -15.30 -13.38 13.58
CA ALA A 64 -14.74 -12.93 12.32
C ALA A 64 -15.80 -12.89 11.20
N LYS A 65 -16.66 -13.93 11.12
CA LYS A 65 -17.73 -14.00 10.14
C LYS A 65 -18.74 -12.87 10.31
N ALA A 66 -19.16 -12.59 11.54
CA ALA A 66 -20.09 -11.50 11.83
C ALA A 66 -19.48 -10.13 11.49
N ILE A 67 -18.20 -9.89 11.81
CA ILE A 67 -17.49 -8.66 11.42
C ILE A 67 -17.46 -8.52 9.89
N ALA A 68 -17.04 -9.56 9.17
CA ALA A 68 -16.97 -9.53 7.72
C ALA A 68 -18.35 -9.24 7.09
N GLN A 69 -19.41 -9.91 7.57
CA GLN A 69 -20.78 -9.70 7.11
C GLN A 69 -21.26 -8.27 7.35
N TYR A 70 -20.99 -7.71 8.53
CA TYR A 70 -21.35 -6.33 8.85
C TYR A 70 -20.63 -5.33 7.96
N CYS A 71 -19.30 -5.45 7.80
CA CYS A 71 -18.53 -4.58 6.94
C CYS A 71 -18.96 -4.68 5.46
N SER A 72 -19.37 -5.86 4.99
CA SER A 72 -19.89 -6.04 3.62
C SER A 72 -21.28 -5.43 3.38
N GLN A 73 -22.03 -5.07 4.43
CA GLN A 73 -23.31 -4.37 4.30
C GLN A 73 -23.14 -2.85 4.15
N ASP A 74 -22.00 -2.30 4.57
CA ASP A 74 -21.63 -0.91 4.32
C ASP A 74 -21.19 -0.75 2.86
N GLN A 75 -22.00 -0.03 2.07
CA GLN A 75 -21.76 0.15 0.64
C GLN A 75 -20.45 0.88 0.36
N ASP A 76 -20.07 1.86 1.20
CA ASP A 76 -18.83 2.62 0.99
C ASP A 76 -17.61 1.74 1.23
N PHE A 77 -17.67 0.85 2.23
CA PHE A 77 -16.62 -0.14 2.48
C PHE A 77 -16.60 -1.23 1.39
N ALA A 78 -17.75 -1.80 1.05
CA ALA A 78 -17.88 -2.89 0.09
C ALA A 78 -17.45 -2.52 -1.34
N ASN A 79 -17.60 -1.24 -1.72
CA ASN A 79 -17.09 -0.73 -3.00
C ASN A 79 -15.55 -0.73 -3.07
N LYS A 80 -14.88 -0.65 -1.92
CA LYS A 80 -13.42 -0.51 -1.81
C LYS A 80 -12.72 -1.81 -1.45
N PHE A 81 -13.37 -2.64 -0.64
CA PHE A 81 -12.77 -3.80 -0.02
C PHE A 81 -13.68 -5.03 -0.08
N MET A 82 -13.06 -6.17 -0.31
CA MET A 82 -13.64 -7.49 -0.06
C MET A 82 -13.08 -8.02 1.25
N ILE A 83 -13.96 -8.38 2.19
CA ILE A 83 -13.58 -8.94 3.49
C ILE A 83 -14.19 -10.32 3.67
N THR A 84 -13.39 -11.29 4.09
CA THR A 84 -13.83 -12.67 4.35
C THR A 84 -13.22 -13.22 5.63
N ALA A 85 -13.97 -14.07 6.33
CA ALA A 85 -13.47 -14.79 7.49
C ALA A 85 -12.92 -16.15 7.08
N LEU A 86 -11.69 -16.47 7.51
CA LEU A 86 -10.98 -17.70 7.16
C LEU A 86 -10.33 -18.37 8.37
N GLY A 87 -10.16 -19.70 8.26
CA GLY A 87 -9.44 -20.52 9.22
C GLY A 87 -9.93 -20.34 10.65
N LYS A 88 -9.00 -20.05 11.57
CA LYS A 88 -9.27 -19.89 13.01
C LYS A 88 -9.83 -18.52 13.40
N GLY A 89 -10.52 -17.81 12.51
CA GLY A 89 -11.04 -16.46 12.78
C GLY A 89 -10.12 -15.33 12.32
N TRP A 90 -9.38 -15.55 11.24
CA TRP A 90 -8.65 -14.48 10.55
C TRP A 90 -9.59 -13.76 9.60
N LEU A 91 -9.46 -12.44 9.50
CA LEU A 91 -10.07 -11.64 8.45
C LEU A 91 -9.04 -11.49 7.32
N HIS A 92 -9.42 -11.86 6.11
CA HIS A 92 -8.68 -11.56 4.88
C HIS A 92 -9.38 -10.40 4.20
N ILE A 93 -8.61 -9.36 3.87
CA ILE A 93 -9.12 -8.14 3.24
C ILE A 93 -8.33 -7.90 1.95
N SER A 94 -9.04 -7.69 0.84
CA SER A 94 -8.46 -7.35 -0.45
C SER A 94 -9.11 -6.07 -0.99
N MET A 95 -8.32 -5.16 -1.55
CA MET A 95 -8.84 -4.00 -2.25
C MET A 95 -9.45 -4.43 -3.59
N THR A 96 -10.53 -3.78 -3.99
CA THR A 96 -11.07 -3.93 -5.35
C THR A 96 -10.10 -3.32 -6.36
N ALA A 97 -10.12 -3.80 -7.61
CA ALA A 97 -9.25 -3.27 -8.67
C ALA A 97 -9.45 -1.75 -8.90
N SER A 98 -10.71 -1.29 -8.87
CA SER A 98 -11.06 0.13 -8.96
C SER A 98 -10.45 0.93 -7.82
N TYR A 99 -10.56 0.44 -6.58
CA TYR A 99 -10.02 1.15 -5.43
C TYR A 99 -8.49 1.14 -5.38
N ARG A 100 -7.81 0.11 -5.91
CA ARG A 100 -6.35 0.12 -6.08
C ARG A 100 -5.89 1.22 -7.04
N LEU A 101 -6.60 1.41 -8.16
CA LEU A 101 -6.30 2.49 -9.11
C LEU A 101 -6.53 3.87 -8.48
N GLU A 102 -7.67 4.06 -7.81
CA GLU A 102 -7.96 5.28 -7.06
C GLU A 102 -6.86 5.57 -6.03
N THR A 103 -6.44 4.54 -5.30
CA THR A 103 -5.38 4.63 -4.29
C THR A 103 -4.04 5.04 -4.91
N ILE A 104 -3.67 4.50 -6.07
CA ILE A 104 -2.46 4.92 -6.81
C ILE A 104 -2.52 6.41 -7.13
N VAL A 105 -3.62 6.89 -7.71
CA VAL A 105 -3.78 8.30 -8.08
C VAL A 105 -3.68 9.19 -6.84
N ASN A 106 -4.44 8.86 -5.80
CA ASN A 106 -4.46 9.62 -4.56
C ASN A 106 -3.08 9.67 -3.91
N LEU A 107 -2.33 8.55 -3.95
CA LEU A 107 -1.00 8.45 -3.38
C LEU A 107 0.04 9.28 -4.17
N ASP A 108 0.00 9.24 -5.49
CA ASP A 108 0.91 10.04 -6.34
C ASP A 108 0.73 11.56 -6.15
N HIS A 109 -0.52 12.01 -5.97
CA HIS A 109 -0.84 13.41 -5.70
C HIS A 109 -0.49 13.85 -4.27
N TRP A 110 -0.55 12.93 -3.31
CA TRP A 110 -0.27 13.24 -1.91
C TRP A 110 1.22 13.48 -1.65
N ILE A 111 2.10 12.72 -2.33
CA ILE A 111 3.55 12.81 -2.08
C ILE A 111 4.12 13.96 -2.92
N PRO A 112 4.85 14.91 -2.31
CA PRO A 112 5.44 16.01 -3.05
C PRO A 112 6.45 15.50 -4.10
N GLU A 113 6.61 16.28 -5.16
CA GLU A 113 7.59 15.99 -6.19
C GLU A 113 9.02 15.90 -5.62
N PRO A 114 9.87 15.03 -6.19
CA PRO A 114 11.27 14.94 -5.85
C PRO A 114 11.95 16.31 -5.88
N GLN A 115 12.56 16.73 -4.77
CA GLN A 115 13.44 17.91 -4.80
C GLN A 115 14.79 17.54 -5.44
N ASN A 116 15.33 18.41 -6.30
CA ASN A 116 16.68 18.27 -6.86
C ASN A 116 17.72 18.53 -5.77
N ILE A 117 18.18 17.49 -5.08
CA ILE A 117 19.19 17.61 -4.02
C ILE A 117 20.57 17.16 -4.57
N PRO A 118 21.67 17.92 -4.36
CA PRO A 118 23.00 17.61 -4.88
C PRO A 118 23.75 16.53 -4.08
N TYR A 119 24.12 15.42 -4.72
CA TYR A 119 24.79 14.22 -4.16
C TYR A 119 26.07 14.43 -3.34
N SER A 120 26.18 13.68 -2.24
CA SER A 120 27.42 13.29 -1.59
C SER A 120 27.38 11.82 -1.11
N GLY A 121 28.22 10.95 -1.68
CA GLY A 121 28.61 9.66 -1.07
C GLY A 121 27.78 8.41 -1.37
N ASP A 122 28.53 7.30 -1.46
CA ASP A 122 28.22 5.86 -1.64
C ASP A 122 26.94 5.41 -2.36
N LEU A 123 27.16 4.62 -3.42
CA LEU A 123 26.13 3.86 -4.14
C LEU A 123 25.52 2.81 -3.21
N ASP A 124 24.35 3.10 -2.64
CA ASP A 124 23.51 2.08 -2.02
C ASP A 124 22.37 1.63 -2.95
N ASP A 125 21.75 0.49 -2.64
CA ASP A 125 20.67 -0.09 -3.46
C ASP A 125 19.49 0.88 -3.68
N GLY A 126 19.25 1.79 -2.74
CA GLY A 126 18.20 2.79 -2.88
C GLY A 126 18.55 3.85 -3.93
N ALA A 127 19.82 4.22 -4.03
CA ALA A 127 20.29 5.13 -5.07
C ALA A 127 20.17 4.51 -6.46
N TYR A 128 20.47 3.22 -6.59
CA TYR A 128 20.23 2.47 -7.82
C TYR A 128 18.74 2.45 -8.21
N VAL A 129 17.85 2.08 -7.28
CA VAL A 129 16.42 2.04 -7.56
C VAL A 129 15.88 3.42 -7.94
N TYR A 130 16.26 4.47 -7.20
CA TYR A 130 15.84 5.83 -7.52
C TYR A 130 16.28 6.24 -8.93
N ALA A 131 17.55 6.00 -9.27
CA ALA A 131 18.09 6.27 -10.60
C ALA A 131 17.32 5.52 -11.70
N ARG A 132 16.97 4.25 -11.43
CA ARG A 132 16.19 3.43 -12.35
C ARG A 132 14.79 3.98 -12.55
N CYS A 133 14.09 4.34 -11.48
CA CYS A 133 12.79 5.01 -11.57
C CYS A 133 12.88 6.28 -12.41
N HIS A 134 13.90 7.12 -12.15
CA HIS A 134 14.09 8.36 -12.89
C HIS A 134 14.25 8.12 -14.40
N GLY A 135 15.12 7.17 -14.78
CA GLY A 135 15.31 6.82 -16.19
C GLY A 135 14.03 6.32 -16.86
N LEU A 136 13.24 5.51 -16.17
CA LEU A 136 11.96 5.00 -16.68
C LEU A 136 10.91 6.11 -16.85
N LEU A 137 10.81 7.03 -15.89
CA LEU A 137 9.90 8.18 -15.98
C LEU A 137 10.28 9.10 -17.13
N ARG A 138 11.56 9.32 -17.37
CA ARG A 138 12.02 10.08 -18.54
C ARG A 138 11.65 9.40 -19.86
N LEU A 139 11.84 8.09 -19.95
CA LEU A 139 11.42 7.32 -21.14
C LEU A 139 9.89 7.39 -21.34
N ALA A 140 9.12 7.33 -20.26
CA ALA A 140 7.66 7.50 -20.31
C ALA A 140 7.26 8.87 -20.85
N ALA A 141 7.90 9.94 -20.37
CA ALA A 141 7.67 11.30 -20.87
C ALA A 141 7.96 11.44 -22.37
N GLN A 142 9.05 10.83 -22.85
CA GLN A 142 9.37 10.79 -24.29
C GLN A 142 8.30 10.02 -25.10
N ALA A 143 7.77 8.93 -24.53
CA ALA A 143 6.70 8.14 -25.11
C ALA A 143 5.29 8.75 -24.92
N ARG A 144 5.18 9.93 -24.27
CA ARG A 144 3.91 10.59 -23.92
C ARG A 144 2.99 9.73 -23.03
N LEU A 145 3.57 8.83 -22.25
CA LEU A 145 2.91 8.10 -21.16
C LEU A 145 3.05 8.96 -19.90
N GLY A 146 1.93 9.40 -19.32
CA GLY A 146 1.93 10.44 -18.26
C GLY A 146 0.77 11.44 -18.32
N SER A 147 -0.19 11.27 -19.24
CA SER A 147 -1.36 12.15 -19.29
C SER A 147 -2.16 12.05 -17.97
N PRO A 148 -2.67 13.17 -17.39
CA PRO A 148 -3.26 13.23 -16.05
C PRO A 148 -4.58 12.45 -15.89
N HIS A 149 -5.02 11.73 -16.91
CA HIS A 149 -6.21 10.91 -16.86
C HIS A 149 -5.81 9.44 -17.00
N LEU A 150 -5.81 8.71 -15.88
CA LEU A 150 -5.98 7.25 -15.94
C LEU A 150 -7.34 7.00 -16.57
N CYS A 151 -7.36 6.72 -17.86
CA CYS A 151 -8.59 6.38 -18.58
C CYS A 151 -9.02 4.90 -18.37
N SER A 152 -8.42 4.17 -17.43
CA SER A 152 -8.55 2.72 -17.34
C SER A 152 -9.32 2.21 -16.14
N HIS A 153 -10.09 1.16 -16.39
CA HIS A 153 -10.77 0.31 -15.40
C HIS A 153 -9.95 -0.91 -14.95
N GLN A 154 -8.73 -1.12 -15.47
CA GLN A 154 -7.98 -2.36 -15.27
C GLN A 154 -6.67 -2.13 -14.51
N PHE A 155 -6.66 -2.61 -13.27
CA PHE A 155 -5.48 -2.64 -12.42
C PHE A 155 -4.51 -3.75 -12.87
N ASP A 156 -3.22 -3.57 -12.58
CA ASP A 156 -2.18 -4.57 -12.81
C ASP A 156 -2.26 -5.68 -11.76
N ASP A 157 -3.00 -6.75 -12.06
CA ASP A 157 -3.16 -7.89 -11.16
C ASP A 157 -1.89 -8.77 -11.04
N GLU A 158 -0.78 -8.37 -11.65
CA GLU A 158 0.52 -9.03 -11.46
C GLU A 158 0.95 -8.98 -9.99
N PRO A 159 1.35 -10.11 -9.38
CA PRO A 159 1.73 -10.17 -7.97
C PRO A 159 2.81 -9.16 -7.57
N ALA A 160 3.81 -8.95 -8.42
CA ALA A 160 4.87 -8.00 -8.14
C ALA A 160 4.37 -6.53 -8.11
N ALA A 161 3.38 -6.19 -8.93
CA ALA A 161 2.77 -4.85 -8.93
C ALA A 161 1.91 -4.62 -7.68
N ILE A 162 1.12 -5.61 -7.27
CA ILE A 162 0.36 -5.57 -6.01
C ILE A 162 1.32 -5.42 -4.82
N ALA A 163 2.40 -6.21 -4.78
CA ALA A 163 3.40 -6.14 -3.73
C ALA A 163 4.04 -4.76 -3.65
N LEU A 164 4.42 -4.16 -4.78
CA LEU A 164 4.98 -2.81 -4.84
C LEU A 164 4.00 -1.75 -4.32
N LEU A 165 2.72 -1.80 -4.75
CA LEU A 165 1.68 -0.91 -4.24
C LEU A 165 1.56 -1.00 -2.71
N LEU A 166 1.51 -2.21 -2.16
CA LEU A 166 1.37 -2.41 -0.72
C LEU A 166 2.59 -1.91 0.06
N GLN A 167 3.81 -2.05 -0.47
CA GLN A 167 5.00 -1.45 0.16
C GLN A 167 5.00 0.08 0.09
N ASN A 168 4.52 0.68 -1.00
CA ASN A 168 4.32 2.12 -1.09
C ASN A 168 3.31 2.60 -0.02
N LEU A 169 2.20 1.87 0.16
CA LEU A 169 1.20 2.19 1.18
C LEU A 169 1.72 2.06 2.61
N ALA A 170 2.50 1.02 2.91
CA ALA A 170 3.14 0.88 4.23
C ALA A 170 4.02 2.09 4.60
N ILE A 171 4.70 2.66 3.61
CA ILE A 171 5.51 3.87 3.81
C ILE A 171 4.61 5.11 3.99
N ALA A 172 3.52 5.21 3.24
CA ALA A 172 2.54 6.29 3.44
C ALA A 172 1.97 6.28 4.87
N ASP A 173 1.57 5.10 5.38
CA ASP A 173 1.13 4.90 6.76
C ASP A 173 2.20 5.33 7.79
N TYR A 174 3.46 4.95 7.52
CA TYR A 174 4.61 5.30 8.36
C TYR A 174 4.86 6.81 8.43
N LEU A 175 4.82 7.49 7.28
CA LEU A 175 5.03 8.93 7.18
C LEU A 175 3.94 9.74 7.90
N GLN A 176 2.72 9.21 7.97
CA GLN A 176 1.61 9.84 8.70
C GLN A 176 1.62 9.58 10.21
N SER A 177 2.44 8.64 10.69
CA SER A 177 2.49 8.21 12.09
C SER A 177 3.81 8.61 12.75
N PRO A 178 4.04 9.91 13.04
CA PRO A 178 5.34 10.41 13.50
C PRO A 178 5.81 9.79 14.82
N SER A 179 4.89 9.34 15.68
CA SER A 179 5.21 8.69 16.96
C SER A 179 5.91 7.32 16.83
N ILE A 180 5.86 6.68 15.66
CA ILE A 180 6.40 5.33 15.42
C ILE A 180 7.69 5.40 14.57
N GLN A 181 8.11 6.60 14.18
CA GLN A 181 9.24 6.77 13.27
C GLN A 181 10.57 6.48 13.98
N THR A 182 11.16 5.34 13.63
CA THR A 182 12.45 4.90 14.14
C THR A 182 13.36 4.56 12.98
N TRP A 183 14.66 4.83 13.11
CA TRP A 183 15.64 4.51 12.06
C TRP A 183 15.59 3.03 11.64
N ARG A 184 15.33 2.12 12.59
CA ARG A 184 15.21 0.67 12.33
C ARG A 184 14.02 0.38 11.42
N MET A 185 12.88 1.02 11.67
CA MET A 185 11.69 0.88 10.85
C MET A 185 11.89 1.49 9.47
N THR A 186 12.46 2.70 9.38
CA THR A 186 12.84 3.34 8.11
C THR A 186 13.69 2.40 7.26
N ARG A 187 14.75 1.82 7.84
CA ARG A 187 15.64 0.88 7.14
C ARG A 187 14.90 -0.37 6.66
N LYS A 188 14.00 -0.92 7.46
CA LYS A 188 13.20 -2.10 7.09
C LYS A 188 12.24 -1.80 5.94
N LEU A 189 11.51 -0.68 6.02
CA LEU A 189 10.58 -0.23 4.98
C LEU A 189 11.32 0.06 3.69
N ARG A 190 12.45 0.78 3.76
CA ARG A 190 13.31 1.07 2.60
C ARG A 190 13.78 -0.20 1.90
N ARG A 191 14.31 -1.18 2.65
CA ARG A 191 14.73 -2.46 2.08
C ARG A 191 13.58 -3.22 1.43
N SER A 192 12.40 -3.20 2.07
CA SER A 192 11.20 -3.88 1.55
C SER A 192 10.72 -3.23 0.26
N LEU A 193 10.71 -1.90 0.19
CA LEU A 193 10.36 -1.15 -1.03
C LEU A 193 11.35 -1.38 -2.17
N ILE A 194 12.66 -1.34 -1.89
CA ILE A 194 13.71 -1.63 -2.88
C ILE A 194 13.52 -3.03 -3.46
N THR A 195 13.30 -4.03 -2.60
CA THR A 195 13.11 -5.43 -3.03
C THR A 195 11.86 -5.55 -3.90
N ALA A 196 10.73 -5.00 -3.45
CA ALA A 196 9.48 -5.05 -4.20
C ALA A 196 9.58 -4.33 -5.56
N PHE A 197 10.31 -3.21 -5.63
CA PHE A 197 10.56 -2.53 -6.90
C PHE A 197 11.40 -3.39 -7.84
N LEU A 198 12.47 -4.02 -7.35
CA LEU A 198 13.31 -4.88 -8.20
C LEU A 198 12.54 -6.09 -8.73
N ASP A 199 11.70 -6.71 -7.90
CA ASP A 199 10.82 -7.80 -8.31
C ASP A 199 9.83 -7.34 -9.39
N PHE A 200 9.17 -6.19 -9.15
CA PHE A 200 8.30 -5.56 -10.15
C PHE A 200 9.04 -5.25 -11.44
N TYR A 201 10.24 -4.67 -11.35
CA TYR A 201 11.04 -4.29 -12.51
C TYR A 201 11.46 -5.50 -13.36
N CYS A 202 11.76 -6.63 -12.72
CA CYS A 202 12.14 -7.87 -13.39
C CYS A 202 10.94 -8.63 -13.98
N GLN A 203 9.77 -8.60 -13.30
CA GLN A 203 8.62 -9.44 -13.66
C GLN A 203 7.57 -8.71 -14.50
N CYS A 204 7.46 -7.38 -14.36
CA CYS A 204 6.42 -6.58 -15.01
C CYS A 204 7.01 -5.79 -16.19
N ARG A 205 6.59 -6.13 -17.41
CA ARG A 205 6.97 -5.39 -18.62
C ARG A 205 6.36 -3.98 -18.63
N ILE A 206 7.17 -2.94 -18.46
CA ILE A 206 6.68 -1.55 -18.37
C ILE A 206 6.21 -1.01 -19.73
N PHE A 207 7.02 -1.21 -20.79
CA PHE A 207 6.75 -0.69 -22.13
C PHE A 207 6.41 -1.81 -23.12
N GLY A 208 5.61 -1.49 -24.15
CA GLY A 208 5.13 -2.47 -25.13
C GLY A 208 4.01 -3.36 -24.60
N VAL A 209 3.25 -2.85 -23.63
CA VAL A 209 1.97 -3.38 -23.14
C VAL A 209 0.85 -2.40 -23.51
N SER A 210 -0.40 -2.66 -23.10
CA SER A 210 -1.50 -1.69 -23.31
C SER A 210 -1.17 -0.34 -22.66
N ALA A 211 -1.63 0.76 -23.26
CA ALA A 211 -1.36 2.11 -22.78
C ALA A 211 -1.80 2.29 -21.31
N ASP A 212 -2.96 1.73 -20.97
CA ASP A 212 -3.54 1.74 -19.63
C ASP A 212 -2.65 1.03 -18.59
N LEU A 213 -2.17 -0.18 -18.92
CA LEU A 213 -1.30 -0.94 -18.04
C LEU A 213 0.05 -0.25 -17.87
N ALA A 214 0.62 0.25 -18.97
CA ALA A 214 1.85 1.04 -18.94
C ALA A 214 1.68 2.27 -18.05
N GLN A 215 0.57 3.00 -18.18
CA GLN A 215 0.28 4.19 -17.38
C GLN A 215 0.20 3.87 -15.88
N THR A 216 -0.53 2.82 -15.48
CA THR A 216 -0.60 2.36 -14.07
C THR A 216 0.78 2.02 -13.52
N ARG A 217 1.60 1.31 -14.31
CA ARG A 217 2.98 0.97 -13.95
C ARG A 217 3.87 2.21 -13.80
N ILE A 218 3.71 3.21 -14.66
CA ILE A 218 4.41 4.49 -14.57
C ILE A 218 4.03 5.25 -13.29
N TYR A 219 2.75 5.25 -12.89
CA TYR A 219 2.36 5.82 -11.60
C TYR A 219 2.99 5.11 -10.40
N LEU A 220 3.03 3.77 -10.40
CA LEU A 220 3.73 3.02 -9.34
C LEU A 220 5.21 3.40 -9.27
N ILE A 221 5.88 3.55 -10.42
CA ILE A 221 7.28 3.97 -10.49
C ILE A 221 7.46 5.40 -9.95
N SER A 222 6.58 6.33 -10.30
CA SER A 222 6.56 7.71 -9.79
C SER A 222 6.44 7.74 -8.26
N ILE A 223 5.43 7.06 -7.72
CA ILE A 223 5.19 6.95 -6.28
C ILE A 223 6.42 6.36 -5.59
N THR A 224 6.97 5.26 -6.11
CA THR A 224 8.14 4.62 -5.51
C THR A 224 9.35 5.54 -5.50
N GLN A 225 9.61 6.30 -6.58
CA GLN A 225 10.68 7.30 -6.60
C GLN A 225 10.49 8.35 -5.49
N LYS A 226 9.29 8.93 -5.41
CA LYS A 226 8.93 9.95 -4.43
C LYS A 226 9.08 9.43 -2.99
N LEU A 227 8.61 8.21 -2.72
CA LEU A 227 8.70 7.61 -1.39
C LEU A 227 10.11 7.21 -0.98
N ILE A 228 10.93 6.69 -1.91
CA ILE A 228 12.35 6.39 -1.64
C ILE A 228 13.08 7.64 -1.17
N GLN A 229 12.80 8.78 -1.81
CA GLN A 229 13.33 10.08 -1.39
C GLN A 229 12.77 10.53 -0.04
N ALA A 230 11.46 10.40 0.18
CA ALA A 230 10.82 10.81 1.43
C ALA A 230 11.36 10.08 2.68
N ILE A 231 11.76 8.81 2.54
CA ILE A 231 12.33 8.02 3.64
C ILE A 231 13.86 7.88 3.59
N ALA A 232 14.52 8.64 2.72
CA ALA A 232 15.97 8.67 2.66
C ALA A 232 16.54 9.20 3.99
N PRO A 233 17.66 8.66 4.48
CA PRO A 233 18.43 9.33 5.53
C PRO A 233 18.72 10.79 5.14
N SER A 234 18.78 11.70 6.11
CA SER A 234 19.05 13.14 5.90
C SER A 234 20.36 13.44 5.15
N HIS A 235 21.25 12.47 5.03
CA HIS A 235 22.53 12.56 4.31
C HIS A 235 22.52 11.80 2.98
N THR A 236 21.46 11.05 2.66
CA THR A 236 21.33 10.30 1.41
C THR A 236 20.67 11.19 0.37
N ILE A 237 21.38 11.37 -0.72
CA ILE A 237 20.98 12.30 -1.77
C ILE A 237 20.89 11.53 -3.08
N TYR A 238 19.70 11.50 -3.67
CA TYR A 238 19.49 10.81 -4.92
C TYR A 238 19.63 11.74 -6.11
N LYS A 239 20.41 11.32 -7.11
CA LYS A 239 20.56 12.05 -8.37
C LYS A 239 19.81 11.35 -9.49
N PRO A 240 19.19 12.12 -10.40
CA PRO A 240 18.94 11.62 -11.74
C PRO A 240 20.29 11.38 -12.42
N TYR A 241 20.60 10.13 -12.79
CA TYR A 241 21.77 9.86 -13.60
C TYR A 241 21.44 10.13 -15.07
N LEU A 242 22.19 11.08 -15.65
CA LEU A 242 22.29 11.45 -17.08
C LEU A 242 20.96 11.65 -17.78
#